data_AF-A0A2D6MBZ9-F1
#
_entry.id   AF-A0A2D6MBZ9-F1
#
_cell.length_a   1.000
_cell.length_b   1.000
_cell.length_c   1.000
_cell.angle_alpha   90.00
_cell.angle_beta   90.00
_cell.angle_gamma   90.00
#
_symmetry.space_group_name_H-M   'P 1'
#
loop_
_entity.id
_entity.type
_entity.pdbx_description
1 polymer ?
#
loop_
_entity_poly.entity_id
_entity_poly.type
_entity_poly.pdbx_seq_one_letter_code
_entity_poly.pdbx_strand_id
1 'polypeptide(L)' 'MINPKAQCPNNPTHNRFYTTAHVQEEWEVDEFGNWIASSEAIQTTHGPDTGNSWICKKCGGEAYFVDVESPSTKIG' A
#
# COMPACT_ATOMS: atom_id res chain seq x y z
N MET A 1 -16.28 12.32 -7.44
CA MET A 1 -15.74 10.96 -7.21
C MET A 1 -15.42 10.87 -5.73
N ILE A 2 -15.95 9.86 -5.05
CA ILE A 2 -15.65 9.61 -3.65
C ILE A 2 -14.39 8.75 -3.63
N ASN A 3 -13.35 9.19 -2.92
CA ASN A 3 -12.15 8.41 -2.73
C ASN A 3 -12.08 7.92 -1.27
N PRO A 4 -11.94 6.61 -1.03
CA PRO A 4 -11.74 6.11 0.32
C PRO A 4 -10.36 6.54 0.85
N LYS A 5 -10.34 7.07 2.07
CA LYS A 5 -9.14 7.50 2.79
C LYS A 5 -9.00 6.70 4.07
N ALA A 6 -7.85 6.04 4.25
CA ALA A 6 -7.54 5.35 5.50
C ALA A 6 -7.40 6.33 6.67
N GLN A 7 -8.03 6.02 7.80
CA GLN A 7 -7.99 6.80 9.03
C GLN A 7 -7.63 5.91 10.22
N CYS A 8 -6.66 6.36 11.01
CA CYS A 8 -6.22 5.66 12.21
C CYS A 8 -7.26 5.78 13.33
N PRO A 9 -7.59 4.67 14.05
CA PRO A 9 -8.60 4.67 15.10
C PRO A 9 -8.21 5.51 16.33
N ASN A 10 -6.91 5.65 16.60
CA ASN A 10 -6.44 6.30 17.82
C ASN A 10 -6.09 7.79 17.64
N ASN A 11 -5.88 8.24 16.40
CA ASN A 11 -5.52 9.64 16.12
C ASN A 11 -5.70 9.96 14.62
N PRO A 12 -6.60 10.89 14.24
CA PRO A 12 -6.88 11.21 12.83
C PRO A 12 -5.70 11.87 12.09
N THR A 13 -4.68 12.35 12.80
CA THR A 13 -3.46 12.95 12.21
C THR A 13 -2.41 11.89 11.84
N HIS A 14 -2.59 10.63 12.25
CA HIS A 14 -1.70 9.55 11.84
C HIS A 14 -2.03 9.13 10.40
N ASN A 15 -1.17 9.53 9.46
CA ASN A 15 -1.39 9.42 8.02
C ASN A 15 -0.39 8.48 7.30
N ARG A 16 0.32 7.63 8.05
CA ARG A 16 1.26 6.63 7.50
C ARG A 16 0.84 5.24 7.94
N PHE A 17 0.70 4.34 6.97
CA PHE A 17 0.19 2.99 7.19
C PHE A 17 1.10 1.96 6.50
N TYR A 18 1.14 0.75 7.05
CA TYR A 18 1.66 -0.45 6.39
C TYR A 18 0.49 -1.20 5.76
N THR A 19 0.66 -1.67 4.54
CA THR A 19 -0.33 -2.47 3.80
C THR A 19 0.40 -3.35 2.79
N THR A 20 -0.32 -4.29 2.20
CA THR A 20 0.23 -5.24 1.23
C THR A 20 0.14 -4.66 -0.19
N ALA A 21 1.19 -4.89 -0.96
CA ALA A 21 1.19 -4.78 -2.41
C ALA A 21 1.91 -6.02 -2.97
N HIS A 22 1.57 -6.42 -4.20
CA HIS A 22 2.25 -7.49 -4.90
C HIS A 22 3.20 -6.90 -5.93
N VAL A 23 4.45 -7.34 -5.86
CA VAL A 23 5.52 -6.93 -6.76
C VAL A 23 6.07 -8.13 -7.51
N GLN A 24 6.61 -7.87 -8.69
CA GLN A 24 7.44 -8.79 -9.43
C GLN A 24 8.90 -8.50 -9.10
N GLU A 25 9.66 -9.57 -8.90
CA GLU A 25 11.11 -9.56 -8.72
C GLU A 25 11.73 -10.51 -9.73
N GLU A 26 12.98 -10.24 -10.10
CA GLU A 26 13.80 -11.15 -10.88
C GLU A 26 14.90 -11.72 -9.99
N TRP A 27 15.06 -13.05 -10.00
CA TRP A 27 16.00 -13.76 -9.14
C TRP A 27 17.09 -14.42 -9.99
N GLU A 28 18.33 -14.29 -9.51
CA GLU A 28 19.44 -15.10 -9.98
C GLU A 28 19.29 -16.50 -9.38
N VAL A 29 19.33 -17.52 -10.23
CA VAL A 29 19.25 -18.92 -9.85
C VAL A 29 20.37 -19.71 -10.50
N ASP A 30 20.76 -20.82 -9.88
CA ASP A 30 21.67 -21.78 -10.52
C ASP A 30 20.96 -22.60 -11.62
N GLU A 31 21.70 -23.49 -12.28
CA GLU A 31 21.16 -24.33 -13.35
C GLU A 31 20.07 -25.31 -12.90
N PHE A 32 19.91 -25.53 -11.59
CA PHE A 32 18.86 -26.37 -11.00
C PHE A 32 17.66 -25.55 -10.51
N GLY A 33 17.72 -24.22 -10.64
CA GLY A 33 16.67 -23.31 -10.16
C GLY A 33 16.77 -22.99 -8.66
N ASN A 34 17.90 -23.28 -8.00
CA ASN A 34 18.09 -22.86 -6.61
C ASN A 34 18.40 -21.37 -6.55
N TRP A 35 17.80 -20.68 -5.58
CA TRP A 35 17.99 -19.24 -5.38
C TRP A 35 19.44 -18.89 -5.01
N ILE A 36 20.00 -17.89 -5.70
CA ILE A 36 21.31 -17.29 -5.41
C ILE A 36 21.14 -15.87 -4.86
N ALA A 37 20.35 -15.05 -5.56
CA ALA A 37 20.11 -13.65 -5.20
C ALA A 37 18.76 -13.15 -5.76
N SER A 38 18.23 -12.07 -5.18
CA SER A 38 17.03 -11.38 -5.66
C SER A 38 17.33 -9.91 -5.94
N SER A 39 16.75 -9.35 -7.00
CA SER A 39 16.76 -7.92 -7.27
C SER A 39 15.73 -7.16 -6.41
N GLU A 40 15.79 -5.82 -6.43
CA GLU A 40 14.67 -5.01 -5.93
C GLU A 40 13.42 -5.20 -6.80
N ALA A 41 12.25 -4.88 -6.26
CA ALA A 41 10.99 -4.93 -6.98
C ALA A 41 11.06 -4.17 -8.32
N ILE A 42 10.97 -4.91 -9.43
CA ILE A 42 11.08 -4.34 -10.78
C ILE A 42 9.74 -3.78 -11.27
N GLN A 43 8.63 -4.31 -10.76
CA GLN A 43 7.29 -3.85 -11.09
C GLN A 43 6.32 -4.13 -9.95
N THR A 44 5.35 -3.24 -9.72
CA THR A 44 4.18 -3.56 -8.89
C THR A 44 3.09 -4.15 -9.78
N THR A 45 2.73 -5.42 -9.55
CA THR A 45 1.67 -6.09 -10.31
C THR A 45 0.29 -5.80 -9.73
N HIS A 46 0.20 -5.62 -8.41
CA HIS A 46 -0.99 -5.14 -7.72
C HIS A 46 -0.60 -4.16 -6.62
N GLY A 47 -1.09 -2.93 -6.73
CA GLY A 47 -0.82 -1.88 -5.74
C GLY A 47 -1.55 -2.10 -4.42
N PRO A 48 -1.35 -1.18 -3.46
CA PRO A 48 -2.17 -1.12 -2.25
C PRO A 48 -3.66 -1.04 -2.59
N ASP A 49 -4.45 -1.91 -1.97
CA ASP A 49 -5.90 -1.96 -2.13
C ASP A 49 -6.60 -1.66 -0.79
N THR A 50 -7.78 -1.05 -0.84
CA THR A 50 -8.56 -0.71 0.37
C THR A 50 -9.19 -1.92 1.06
N GLY A 51 -9.29 -3.06 0.37
CA GLY A 51 -9.66 -4.35 0.95
C GLY A 51 -8.53 -5.02 1.74
N ASN A 52 -7.29 -4.53 1.65
CA ASN A 52 -6.20 -5.01 2.48
C ASN A 52 -6.32 -4.47 3.92
N SER A 53 -5.64 -5.09 4.88
CA SER A 53 -5.43 -4.50 6.20
C SER A 53 -4.42 -3.35 6.12
N TRP A 54 -4.78 -2.20 6.68
CA TRP A 54 -3.91 -1.02 6.75
C TRP A 54 -3.58 -0.73 8.20
N ILE A 55 -2.32 -0.93 8.59
CA ILE A 55 -1.89 -0.82 9.98
C ILE A 55 -1.19 0.52 10.20
N CYS A 56 -1.68 1.32 11.15
CA CYS A 56 -1.08 2.60 11.49
C CYS A 56 0.37 2.40 11.95
N LYS A 57 1.32 3.01 11.23
CA LYS A 57 2.75 2.91 11.54
C LYS A 57 3.11 3.43 12.94
N LYS A 58 2.33 4.36 13.49
CA LYS A 58 2.62 5.00 14.79
C LYS A 58 2.08 4.24 15.98
N CYS A 59 0.83 3.76 15.92
CA CYS A 59 0.15 3.16 17.08
C CYS A 59 -0.22 1.68 16.90
N GLY A 60 0.03 1.09 15.73
CA GLY A 60 -0.30 -0.32 15.44
C GLY A 60 -1.79 -0.62 15.26
N GLY A 61 -2.66 0.39 15.33
CA GLY A 61 -4.11 0.21 15.14
C GLY A 61 -4.46 -0.01 13.67
N GLU A 62 -5.38 -0.92 13.40
CA GLU A 62 -5.92 -1.14 12.05
C GLU A 62 -6.84 0.02 11.66
N ALA A 63 -6.61 0.56 10.47
CA ALA A 63 -7.32 1.70 9.94
C ALA A 63 -8.72 1.29 9.46
N TYR A 64 -9.63 2.26 9.49
CA TYR A 64 -10.90 2.19 8.76
C TYR A 64 -10.86 3.21 7.61
N PHE A 65 -11.71 3.01 6.60
CA PHE A 65 -11.78 3.90 5.45
C PHE A 65 -12.96 4.86 5.60
N VAL A 66 -12.71 6.13 5.31
CA VAL A 66 -13.73 7.18 5.22
C VAL A 66 -13.80 7.72 3.80
N ASP A 67 -15.01 7.97 3.35
CA ASP A 67 -15.28 8.58 2.06
C ASP A 67 -14.93 10.07 2.10
N VAL A 68 -14.04 10.52 1.20
CA VAL A 68 -13.74 11.94 1.04
C VAL A 68 -14.12 12.43 -0.35
N GLU A 69 -14.72 13.62 -0.40
CA GLU A 69 -14.94 14.33 -1.67
C GLU A 69 -13.60 14.77 -2.25
N SER A 70 -13.27 14.28 -3.44
CA SER A 70 -12.13 14.80 -4.19
C SER A 70 -12.34 16.29 -4.49
N PRO A 71 -11.36 17.18 -4.25
CA PRO A 71 -11.48 18.57 -4.64
C PRO A 71 -11.69 18.63 -6.16
N SER A 72 -12.83 19.15 -6.58
CA SER A 72 -13.12 19.42 -7.98
C SER A 72 -12.09 20.44 -8.46
N THR A 73 -11.21 20.03 -9.36
CA THR A 73 -10.32 20.93 -10.08
C THR A 73 -11.19 21.99 -10.74
N LYS A 74 -11.22 23.21 -10.18
CA LYS A 74 -11.73 24.36 -10.90
C LYS A 74 -10.73 24.64 -12.02
N ILE A 75 -11.05 24.15 -13.21
CA ILE A 75 -10.40 24.60 -14.44
C ILE A 75 -10.87 26.05 -14.62
N GLY A 76 -9.99 26.99 -14.30
CA GLY A 76 -10.13 28.40 -14.68
C GLY A 76 -9.62 28.63 -16.09
#